data_AF-A0A956PLY7-F1
#
_entry.id   AF-A0A956PLY7-F1
#
_cell.length_a   1.000
_cell.length_b   1.000
_cell.length_c   1.000
_cell.angle_alpha   90.00
_cell.angle_beta   90.00
_cell.angle_gamma   90.00
#
_symmetry.space_group_name_H-M   'P 1'
#
loop_
_entity.id
_entity.type
_entity.pdbx_description
1 polymer ?
#
loop_
_entity_poly.entity_id
_entity_poly.type
_entity_poly.pdbx_seq_one_letter_code
_entity_poly.pdbx_strand_id
1 'polypeptide(L)'
;MSERPEVPKALLAALLALALSGGCERPPARGVTMTLNAVNTADKILVLEGETDLPGGSRLRAEIQNRDGKTLLRDEAVVRQGSFFFDFDMSRLSEFSAYRARVFFDPERAPLGVRLQTGMRGEALEGDGVRKLDDRRVYWAETEVLLSETAVGRDWEGRDFKEMDGNERTRLISEMERYLEEQDQDKSTKLALARAYLADEPKEYSQGSRAYLLLEDVARSTEDNRDGRSARELLAEIDKVDKSRKKEAAVKEGFAKGDRYRNDFTIAPGKNLGGFRLGTPYRVAGRYFKLDRAVDFAEPTGESTVKLLDFHNMELTYSHASRRLVAVRTTSPKFKLPEGYGVGSLLQELQQAYGVDAVYTPEWKYIGTGEEGKELYRGVVETEGLEFEITRSVDQTFGIPVDKVSAITVFNRRR
;
A
#
# COMPACT_ATOMS: atom_id res chain seq x y z
N MET A 1 -12.04 -80.44 71.62
CA MET A 1 -10.70 -79.82 71.72
C MET A 1 -10.18 -79.69 70.29
N SER A 2 -10.25 -78.48 69.73
CA SER A 2 -9.78 -78.20 68.37
C SER A 2 -8.41 -77.57 68.51
N GLU A 3 -7.38 -78.33 68.18
CA GLU A 3 -6.01 -77.83 68.07
C GLU A 3 -5.98 -76.77 66.97
N ARG A 4 -5.67 -75.53 67.37
CA ARG A 4 -5.33 -74.48 66.41
C ARG A 4 -4.03 -74.93 65.73
N PRO A 5 -3.97 -75.04 64.39
CA PRO A 5 -2.70 -75.31 63.75
C PRO A 5 -1.80 -74.09 63.95
N GLU A 6 -0.71 -74.28 64.70
CA GLU A 6 0.42 -73.36 64.72
C GLU A 6 0.95 -73.27 63.29
N VAL A 7 0.78 -72.10 62.67
CA VAL A 7 1.44 -71.80 61.40
C VAL A 7 2.95 -71.88 61.66
N PRO A 8 3.70 -72.76 60.97
CA PRO A 8 5.12 -72.92 61.22
C PRO A 8 5.80 -71.57 61.08
N LYS A 9 6.67 -71.18 62.02
CA LYS A 9 7.47 -69.95 61.91
C LYS A 9 8.24 -69.89 60.58
N ALA A 10 8.57 -71.04 60.01
CA ALA A 10 9.15 -71.18 58.68
C ALA A 10 8.15 -70.85 57.55
N LEU A 11 6.86 -71.14 57.70
CA LEU A 11 5.81 -70.80 56.74
C LEU A 11 5.47 -69.30 56.81
N LEU A 12 5.46 -68.72 58.02
CA LEU A 12 5.29 -67.28 58.21
C LEU A 12 6.53 -66.51 57.72
N ALA A 13 7.74 -67.04 57.95
CA ALA A 13 8.99 -66.49 57.41
C ALA A 13 9.10 -66.68 55.89
N ALA A 14 8.57 -67.77 55.33
CA ALA A 14 8.52 -67.98 53.88
C ALA A 14 7.46 -67.08 53.20
N LEU A 15 6.33 -66.80 53.87
CA LEU A 15 5.35 -65.81 53.41
C LEU A 15 5.86 -64.38 53.54
N LEU A 16 6.58 -64.04 54.62
CA LEU A 16 7.26 -62.75 54.73
C LEU A 16 8.40 -62.64 53.72
N ALA A 17 9.17 -63.71 53.48
CA ALA A 17 10.22 -63.75 52.48
C ALA A 17 9.65 -63.68 51.06
N LEU A 18 8.51 -64.30 50.74
CA LEU A 18 7.82 -64.12 49.45
C LEU A 18 7.21 -62.71 49.31
N ALA A 19 6.74 -62.10 50.39
CA ALA A 19 6.26 -60.72 50.39
C ALA A 19 7.40 -59.69 50.31
N LEU A 20 8.61 -60.06 50.74
CA LEU A 20 9.84 -59.24 50.67
C LEU A 20 10.71 -59.55 49.43
N SER A 21 10.51 -60.71 48.78
CA SER A 21 11.21 -61.14 47.55
C SER A 21 10.34 -61.02 46.30
N GLY A 22 9.03 -60.78 46.44
CA GLY A 22 8.24 -60.05 45.46
C GLY A 22 8.73 -58.62 45.46
N GLY A 23 9.98 -58.44 45.03
CA GLY A 23 10.58 -57.14 44.85
C GLY A 23 9.56 -56.28 44.12
N CYS A 24 9.47 -55.01 44.50
CA CYS A 24 8.97 -54.00 43.59
C CYS A 24 9.91 -54.05 42.36
N GLU A 25 9.70 -55.03 41.49
CA GLU A 25 10.28 -55.10 40.17
C GLU A 25 9.81 -53.82 39.54
N ARG A 26 10.76 -52.89 39.47
CA ARG A 26 10.55 -51.59 38.88
C ARG A 26 9.97 -51.88 37.50
N PRO A 27 8.76 -51.36 37.18
CA PRO A 27 8.16 -51.66 35.91
C PRO A 27 9.17 -51.32 34.81
N PRO A 28 9.32 -52.19 33.80
CA PRO A 28 10.41 -52.09 32.83
C PRO A 28 10.39 -50.69 32.22
N ALA A 29 11.59 -50.10 32.14
CA ALA A 29 11.79 -48.78 31.56
C ALA A 29 11.07 -48.67 30.22
N ARG A 30 10.25 -47.63 30.07
CA ARG A 30 9.49 -47.33 28.87
C ARG A 30 9.93 -45.97 28.36
N GLY A 31 10.57 -45.97 27.19
CA GLY A 31 10.77 -44.75 26.42
C GLY A 31 9.40 -44.20 26.03
N VAL A 32 9.04 -43.04 26.57
CA VAL A 32 7.79 -42.36 26.23
C VAL A 32 8.11 -41.23 25.28
N THR A 33 7.42 -41.25 24.14
CA THR A 33 7.42 -40.15 23.19
C THR A 33 6.01 -39.55 23.09
N MET A 34 5.98 -38.27 22.78
CA MET A 34 4.76 -37.54 22.51
C MET A 34 5.05 -36.49 21.45
N THR A 35 4.34 -36.56 20.35
CA THR A 35 4.36 -35.54 19.31
C THR A 35 3.12 -34.66 19.48
N LEU A 36 3.30 -33.36 19.27
CA LEU A 36 2.23 -32.37 19.40
C LEU A 36 2.15 -31.56 18.13
N ASN A 37 0.96 -31.53 17.53
CA ASN A 37 0.62 -30.71 16.38
C ASN A 37 -0.50 -29.76 16.78
N ALA A 38 -0.25 -28.47 16.64
CA ALA A 38 -1.21 -27.43 16.91
C ALA A 38 -1.85 -26.98 15.58
N VAL A 39 -3.18 -27.02 15.51
CA VAL A 39 -3.96 -26.59 14.35
C VAL A 39 -4.94 -25.52 14.80
N ASN A 40 -4.84 -24.30 14.24
CA ASN A 40 -5.84 -23.27 14.46
C ASN A 40 -6.97 -23.43 13.44
N THR A 41 -8.22 -23.38 13.89
CA THR A 41 -9.39 -23.32 13.03
C THR A 41 -9.84 -21.87 12.81
N ALA A 42 -10.63 -21.65 11.75
CA ALA A 42 -11.18 -20.34 11.42
C ALA A 42 -12.08 -19.75 12.53
N ASP A 43 -12.65 -20.60 13.39
CA ASP A 43 -13.54 -20.20 14.47
C ASP A 43 -12.80 -19.81 15.76
N LYS A 44 -11.47 -19.53 15.66
CA LYS A 44 -10.59 -19.27 16.82
C LYS A 44 -10.57 -20.43 17.81
N ILE A 45 -10.71 -21.66 17.31
CA ILE A 45 -10.50 -22.87 18.09
C ILE A 45 -9.10 -23.38 17.79
N LEU A 46 -8.29 -23.54 18.82
CA LEU A 46 -7.03 -24.26 18.72
C LEU A 46 -7.30 -25.73 19.00
N VAL A 47 -7.05 -26.59 18.01
CA VAL A 47 -7.03 -28.03 18.16
C VAL A 47 -5.59 -28.47 18.36
N LEU A 48 -5.30 -29.09 19.50
CA LEU A 48 -3.99 -29.67 19.79
C LEU A 48 -4.08 -31.18 19.66
N GLU A 49 -3.59 -31.71 18.56
CA GLU A 49 -3.53 -33.14 18.28
C GLU A 49 -2.19 -33.71 18.72
N GLY A 50 -2.18 -34.92 19.25
CA GLY A 50 -0.93 -35.58 19.58
C GLY A 50 -1.00 -37.09 19.54
N GLU A 51 0.15 -37.68 19.26
CA GLU A 51 0.40 -39.11 19.31
C GLU A 51 1.36 -39.42 20.45
N THR A 52 1.17 -40.56 21.12
CA THR A 52 2.01 -40.97 22.25
C THR A 52 2.02 -42.48 22.47
N ASP A 53 3.15 -42.96 22.98
CA ASP A 53 3.31 -44.35 23.42
C ASP A 53 2.77 -44.62 24.84
N LEU A 54 2.09 -43.66 25.47
CA LEU A 54 1.46 -43.87 26.76
C LEU A 54 0.32 -44.90 26.67
N PRO A 55 0.07 -45.68 27.74
CA PRO A 55 -1.02 -46.64 27.74
C PRO A 55 -2.38 -45.99 27.49
N GLY A 56 -3.27 -46.69 26.77
CA GLY A 56 -4.65 -46.26 26.60
C GLY A 56 -5.34 -46.03 27.95
N GLY A 57 -6.13 -44.96 28.05
CA GLY A 57 -6.74 -44.52 29.30
C GLY A 57 -5.88 -43.57 30.13
N SER A 58 -4.67 -43.24 29.69
CA SER A 58 -3.83 -42.19 30.31
C SER A 58 -4.55 -40.84 30.22
N ARG A 59 -4.67 -40.15 31.36
CA ARG A 59 -5.28 -38.82 31.44
C ARG A 59 -4.21 -37.75 31.27
N LEU A 60 -4.36 -36.93 30.23
CA LEU A 60 -3.48 -35.84 29.89
C LEU A 60 -4.13 -34.51 30.26
N ARG A 61 -3.29 -33.55 30.64
CA ARG A 61 -3.69 -32.16 30.85
C ARG A 61 -2.93 -31.27 29.89
N ALA A 62 -3.63 -30.35 29.27
CA ALA A 62 -3.03 -29.31 28.44
C ALA A 62 -3.25 -27.94 29.08
N GLU A 63 -2.23 -27.09 28.99
CA GLU A 63 -2.28 -25.70 29.41
C GLU A 63 -1.79 -24.79 28.29
N ILE A 64 -2.52 -23.68 28.09
CA ILE A 64 -2.07 -22.57 27.25
C ILE A 64 -1.50 -21.49 28.18
N GLN A 65 -0.24 -21.16 27.99
CA GLN A 65 0.48 -20.16 28.80
C GLN A 65 0.88 -18.95 27.95
N ASN A 66 0.88 -17.76 28.54
CA ASN A 66 1.45 -16.57 27.89
C ASN A 66 2.99 -16.55 27.97
N ARG A 67 3.62 -15.52 27.40
CA ARG A 67 5.09 -15.33 27.44
C ARG A 67 5.67 -15.28 28.86
N ASP A 68 4.90 -14.81 29.84
CA ASP A 68 5.32 -14.72 31.24
C ASP A 68 5.14 -16.07 31.99
N GLY A 69 4.71 -17.13 31.29
CA GLY A 69 4.44 -18.45 31.88
C GLY A 69 3.12 -18.52 32.65
N LYS A 70 2.26 -17.50 32.58
CA LYS A 70 0.95 -17.49 33.21
C LYS A 70 -0.01 -18.37 32.41
N THR A 71 -0.58 -19.39 33.04
CA THR A 71 -1.64 -20.22 32.47
C THR A 71 -2.91 -19.41 32.24
N LEU A 72 -3.45 -19.47 31.03
CA LEU A 72 -4.66 -18.77 30.59
C LEU A 72 -5.83 -19.72 30.36
N LEU A 73 -5.57 -20.87 29.71
CA LEU A 73 -6.56 -21.91 29.44
C LEU A 73 -6.06 -23.27 29.90
N ARG A 74 -6.99 -24.18 30.19
CA ARG A 74 -6.71 -25.56 30.61
C ARG A 74 -7.73 -26.51 30.01
N ASP A 75 -7.29 -27.71 29.65
CA ASP A 75 -8.17 -28.79 29.21
C ASP A 75 -7.63 -30.17 29.61
N GLU A 76 -8.48 -31.19 29.57
CA GLU A 76 -8.17 -32.59 29.89
C GLU A 76 -8.59 -33.54 28.75
N ALA A 77 -7.68 -34.44 28.37
CA ALA A 77 -7.91 -35.45 27.36
C ALA A 77 -7.53 -36.85 27.86
N VAL A 78 -8.01 -37.87 27.16
CA VAL A 78 -7.69 -39.27 27.46
C VAL A 78 -7.07 -39.90 26.23
N VAL A 79 -5.92 -40.56 26.40
CA VAL A 79 -5.27 -41.30 25.31
C VAL A 79 -6.15 -42.47 24.87
N ARG A 80 -6.47 -42.51 23.57
CA ARG A 80 -7.24 -43.58 22.93
C ARG A 80 -6.43 -44.09 21.76
N GLN A 81 -6.08 -45.37 21.78
CA GLN A 81 -5.31 -46.02 20.70
C GLN A 81 -4.01 -45.27 20.32
N GLY A 82 -3.35 -44.66 21.30
CA GLY A 82 -2.10 -43.91 21.09
C GLY A 82 -2.28 -42.45 20.64
N SER A 83 -3.51 -41.97 20.45
CA SER A 83 -3.77 -40.57 20.08
C SER A 83 -4.62 -39.83 21.12
N PHE A 84 -4.57 -38.51 21.07
CA PHE A 84 -5.40 -37.60 21.87
C PHE A 84 -5.56 -36.26 21.15
N PHE A 85 -6.58 -35.50 21.55
CA PHE A 85 -6.80 -34.13 21.07
C PHE A 85 -7.33 -33.26 22.21
N PHE A 86 -7.09 -31.96 22.12
CA PHE A 86 -7.65 -30.93 22.99
C PHE A 86 -8.24 -29.81 22.15
N ASP A 87 -9.34 -29.22 22.60
CA ASP A 87 -10.00 -28.13 21.91
C ASP A 87 -10.05 -26.90 22.83
N PHE A 88 -9.36 -25.83 22.42
CA PHE A 88 -9.31 -24.59 23.17
C PHE A 88 -10.06 -23.48 22.45
N ASP A 89 -11.05 -22.88 23.13
CA ASP A 89 -11.67 -21.64 22.68
C ASP A 89 -10.73 -20.46 22.96
N MET A 90 -10.15 -19.93 21.89
CA MET A 90 -9.16 -18.86 21.94
C MET A 90 -9.79 -17.47 21.79
N SER A 91 -11.12 -17.36 21.71
CA SER A 91 -11.86 -16.10 21.44
C SER A 91 -11.59 -14.99 22.45
N ARG A 92 -11.16 -15.33 23.67
CA ARG A 92 -10.90 -14.40 24.78
C ARG A 92 -9.43 -14.03 24.95
N LEU A 93 -8.54 -14.62 24.15
CA LEU A 93 -7.11 -14.38 24.23
C LEU A 93 -6.70 -13.26 23.27
N SER A 94 -5.61 -12.55 23.60
CA SER A 94 -5.10 -11.52 22.72
C SER A 94 -4.59 -12.16 21.44
N GLU A 95 -5.09 -11.68 20.31
CA GLU A 95 -4.57 -11.98 18.99
C GLU A 95 -3.11 -11.50 18.89
N PHE A 96 -2.30 -12.16 18.04
CA PHE A 96 -0.90 -11.82 17.74
C PHE A 96 0.05 -11.95 18.94
N SER A 97 -0.25 -12.87 19.86
CA SER A 97 0.62 -13.23 20.98
C SER A 97 1.12 -14.67 20.84
N ALA A 98 2.40 -14.88 21.14
CA ALA A 98 2.95 -16.23 21.28
C ALA A 98 2.48 -16.84 22.59
N TYR A 99 1.84 -18.00 22.51
CA TYR A 99 1.45 -18.82 23.62
C TYR A 99 2.26 -20.12 23.62
N ARG A 100 2.30 -20.78 24.76
CA ARG A 100 2.91 -22.10 24.89
C ARG A 100 1.85 -23.10 25.25
N ALA A 101 1.68 -24.13 24.42
CA ALA A 101 0.89 -25.29 24.78
C ALA A 101 1.80 -26.30 25.49
N ARG A 102 1.46 -26.63 26.73
CA ARG A 102 2.14 -27.65 27.51
C ARG A 102 1.18 -28.78 27.80
N VAL A 103 1.51 -29.98 27.34
CA VAL A 103 0.78 -31.21 27.66
C VAL A 103 1.56 -32.01 28.68
N PHE A 104 0.90 -32.43 29.76
CA PHE A 104 1.52 -33.23 30.78
C PHE A 104 0.70 -34.45 31.19
N PHE A 105 1.43 -35.52 31.46
CA PHE A 105 0.93 -36.74 32.08
C PHE A 105 1.47 -36.85 33.51
N ASP A 106 0.54 -37.00 34.45
CA ASP A 106 0.83 -37.26 35.86
C ASP A 106 0.30 -38.65 36.24
N PRO A 107 1.18 -39.64 36.45
CA PRO A 107 0.80 -41.01 36.80
C PRO A 107 -0.11 -41.10 38.03
N GLU A 108 0.03 -40.23 39.03
CA GLU A 108 -0.77 -40.31 40.25
C GLU A 108 -2.26 -40.03 40.00
N ARG A 109 -2.57 -39.29 38.94
CA ARG A 109 -3.93 -38.95 38.52
C ARG A 109 -4.51 -39.93 37.50
N ALA A 110 -3.71 -40.90 37.07
CA ALA A 110 -4.12 -41.88 36.08
C ALA A 110 -4.95 -43.01 36.72
N PRO A 111 -5.83 -43.67 35.94
CA PRO A 111 -6.51 -44.89 36.39
C PRO A 111 -5.50 -45.97 36.80
N LEU A 112 -5.91 -46.85 37.73
CA LEU A 112 -5.04 -47.91 38.28
C LEU A 112 -4.38 -48.76 37.17
N GLY A 113 -5.11 -49.12 36.11
CA GLY A 113 -4.58 -49.91 35.00
C GLY A 113 -3.45 -49.23 34.22
N VAL A 114 -3.41 -47.90 34.17
CA VAL A 114 -2.30 -47.14 33.59
C VAL A 114 -1.14 -47.07 34.57
N ARG A 115 -1.42 -46.83 35.86
CA ARG A 115 -0.41 -46.75 36.93
C ARG A 115 0.39 -48.03 37.11
N LEU A 116 -0.25 -49.19 36.91
CA LEU A 116 0.43 -50.49 36.93
C LEU A 116 1.45 -50.63 35.78
N GLN A 117 1.27 -49.90 34.68
CA GLN A 117 2.16 -49.93 33.52
C GLN A 117 3.23 -48.84 33.55
N THR A 118 2.89 -47.64 34.03
CA THR A 118 3.82 -46.50 34.08
C THR A 118 4.56 -46.37 35.41
N GLY A 119 4.15 -47.14 36.42
CA GLY A 119 4.57 -46.99 37.80
C GLY A 119 3.65 -46.05 38.57
N MET A 120 3.48 -46.32 39.87
CA MET A 120 2.56 -45.56 40.75
C MET A 120 2.92 -44.08 40.84
N ARG A 121 4.20 -43.75 40.63
CA ARG A 121 4.77 -42.39 40.58
C ARG A 121 5.56 -42.15 39.29
N GLY A 122 5.34 -42.95 38.25
CA GLY A 122 6.04 -42.80 36.96
C GLY A 122 7.42 -43.46 36.90
N GLU A 123 7.71 -44.42 37.77
CA GLU A 123 9.03 -45.05 37.90
C GLU A 123 9.53 -45.71 36.61
N ALA A 124 8.62 -46.10 35.72
CA ALA A 124 8.91 -46.67 34.40
C ALA A 124 9.03 -45.64 33.29
N LEU A 125 8.69 -44.38 33.53
CA LEU A 125 8.79 -43.33 32.51
C LEU A 125 10.27 -42.98 32.29
N GLU A 126 10.70 -43.07 31.03
CA GLU A 126 12.02 -42.64 30.54
C GLU A 126 11.90 -41.91 29.20
N GLY A 127 12.92 -41.12 28.85
CA GLY A 127 12.95 -40.30 27.62
C GLY A 127 13.00 -38.80 27.88
N ASP A 128 13.21 -38.03 26.81
CA ASP A 128 13.57 -36.59 26.87
C ASP A 128 12.48 -35.68 27.42
N GLY A 129 11.21 -36.12 27.40
CA GLY A 129 10.07 -35.40 27.98
C GLY A 129 9.82 -35.70 29.46
N VAL A 130 10.53 -36.67 30.06
CA VAL A 130 10.34 -37.03 31.47
C VAL A 130 11.03 -36.03 32.38
N ARG A 131 10.32 -35.56 33.40
CA ARG A 131 10.82 -34.64 34.43
C ARG A 131 10.60 -35.26 35.80
N LYS A 132 11.61 -35.15 36.67
CA LYS A 132 11.48 -35.56 38.07
C LYS A 132 11.00 -34.35 38.87
N LEU A 133 9.82 -34.46 39.45
CA LEU A 133 9.25 -33.50 40.39
C LEU A 133 9.21 -34.18 41.75
N ASP A 134 10.01 -33.70 42.69
CA ASP A 134 10.15 -34.29 44.02
C ASP A 134 10.44 -35.81 43.96
N ASP A 135 9.48 -36.63 44.37
CA ASP A 135 9.56 -38.09 44.45
C ASP A 135 8.84 -38.81 43.29
N ARG A 136 8.33 -38.07 42.30
CA ARG A 136 7.59 -38.61 41.15
C ARG A 136 8.16 -38.16 39.80
N ARG A 137 7.92 -38.96 38.77
CA ARG A 137 8.25 -38.67 37.38
C ARG A 137 6.98 -38.35 36.63
N VAL A 138 6.99 -37.21 35.96
CA VAL A 138 5.93 -36.77 35.08
C VAL A 138 6.48 -36.64 33.67
N TYR A 139 5.61 -36.76 32.67
CA TYR A 139 6.02 -36.55 31.29
C TYR A 139 5.42 -35.24 30.78
N TRP A 140 6.26 -34.36 30.24
CA TRP A 140 5.88 -33.07 29.67
C TRP A 140 6.31 -33.01 28.20
N ALA A 141 5.40 -32.57 27.35
CA ALA A 141 5.69 -32.11 26.00
C ALA A 141 5.22 -30.66 25.87
N GLU A 142 6.01 -29.86 25.17
CA GLU A 142 5.71 -28.45 24.94
C GLU A 142 5.78 -28.20 23.44
N THR A 143 4.85 -27.38 22.96
CA THR A 143 4.93 -26.79 21.62
C THR A 143 4.58 -25.31 21.72
N GLU A 144 5.22 -24.50 20.89
CA GLU A 144 4.87 -23.09 20.78
C GLU A 144 3.65 -22.95 19.89
N VAL A 145 2.66 -22.22 20.39
CA VAL A 145 1.42 -21.95 19.67
C VAL A 145 1.34 -20.46 19.46
N LEU A 146 1.60 -20.04 18.23
CA LEU A 146 1.35 -18.68 17.84
C LEU A 146 -0.16 -18.55 17.58
N LEU A 147 -0.85 -17.68 18.34
CA LEU A 147 -2.12 -17.15 17.89
C LEU A 147 -1.81 -16.02 16.90
N SER A 148 -1.33 -16.42 15.76
CA SER A 148 -1.41 -15.66 14.53
C SER A 148 -2.43 -16.39 13.67
N GLU A 149 -3.09 -15.66 12.79
CA GLU A 149 -3.77 -16.29 11.65
C GLU A 149 -2.81 -17.19 10.83
N THR A 150 -1.48 -17.07 11.01
CA THR A 150 -0.45 -17.83 10.26
C THR A 150 -0.22 -19.29 10.66
N ALA A 151 -1.06 -19.92 11.50
CA ALA A 151 -1.08 -21.39 11.58
C ALA A 151 -1.88 -22.05 10.43
N VAL A 152 -2.50 -21.25 9.57
CA VAL A 152 -2.92 -21.67 8.23
C VAL A 152 -1.87 -21.16 7.25
N GLY A 153 -1.37 -22.07 6.41
CA GLY A 153 -0.33 -21.78 5.44
C GLY A 153 -0.67 -20.57 4.58
N ARG A 154 0.31 -19.69 4.38
CA ARG A 154 0.23 -18.60 3.39
C ARG A 154 -1.03 -17.73 3.52
N ASP A 155 -1.41 -17.39 4.74
CA ASP A 155 -2.62 -16.60 4.98
C ASP A 155 -2.61 -15.21 4.31
N TRP A 156 -1.45 -14.71 3.86
CA TRP A 156 -1.31 -13.51 3.04
C TRP A 156 -1.61 -13.72 1.54
N GLU A 157 -1.76 -14.95 1.04
CA GLU A 157 -2.09 -15.23 -0.36
C GLU A 157 -3.53 -14.85 -0.68
N GLY A 158 -3.69 -13.76 -1.43
CA GLY A 158 -5.01 -13.29 -1.90
C GLY A 158 -5.63 -12.21 -1.03
N ARG A 159 -4.97 -11.78 0.06
CA ARG A 159 -5.39 -10.61 0.83
C ARG A 159 -5.08 -9.31 0.07
N ASP A 160 -5.96 -8.31 0.20
CA ASP A 160 -5.71 -6.97 -0.32
C ASP A 160 -5.04 -6.11 0.75
N PHE A 161 -3.71 -5.97 0.63
CA PHE A 161 -2.90 -5.17 1.55
C PHE A 161 -3.28 -3.67 1.56
N LYS A 162 -4.03 -3.18 0.56
CA LYS A 162 -4.51 -1.78 0.53
C LYS A 162 -5.69 -1.56 1.48
N GLU A 163 -6.49 -2.59 1.75
CA GLU A 163 -7.67 -2.53 2.61
C GLU A 163 -7.37 -2.85 4.08
N MET A 164 -6.15 -3.33 4.37
CA MET A 164 -5.68 -3.71 5.70
C MET A 164 -5.36 -2.51 6.58
N ASP A 165 -5.60 -2.62 7.90
CA ASP A 165 -5.20 -1.62 8.87
C ASP A 165 -3.68 -1.41 8.87
N GLY A 166 -3.24 -0.17 9.08
CA GLY A 166 -1.82 0.18 9.02
C GLY A 166 -0.97 -0.59 10.04
N ASN A 167 -1.46 -0.79 11.26
CA ASN A 167 -0.71 -1.50 12.30
C ASN A 167 -0.64 -3.01 12.03
N GLU A 168 -1.73 -3.58 11.49
CA GLU A 168 -1.79 -4.97 11.06
C GLU A 168 -0.82 -5.22 9.90
N ARG A 169 -0.84 -4.34 8.90
CA ARG A 169 0.07 -4.42 7.74
C ARG A 169 1.54 -4.28 8.14
N THR A 170 1.88 -3.34 9.03
CA THR A 170 3.27 -3.19 9.51
C THR A 170 3.77 -4.46 10.22
N ARG A 171 2.92 -5.08 11.05
CA ARG A 171 3.28 -6.34 11.73
C ARG A 171 3.50 -7.47 10.72
N LEU A 172 2.59 -7.62 9.76
CA LEU A 172 2.67 -8.65 8.73
C LEU A 172 3.93 -8.49 7.86
N ILE A 173 4.31 -7.24 7.53
CA ILE A 173 5.58 -6.95 6.84
C ILE A 173 6.76 -7.48 7.66
N SER A 174 6.85 -7.15 8.95
CA SER A 174 7.96 -7.61 9.80
C SER A 174 8.00 -9.14 9.96
N GLU A 175 6.84 -9.80 9.96
CA GLU A 175 6.77 -11.27 10.00
C GLU A 175 7.29 -11.90 8.70
N MET A 176 6.86 -11.39 7.55
CA MET A 176 7.34 -11.86 6.25
C MET A 176 8.84 -11.58 6.05
N GLU A 177 9.33 -10.42 6.51
CA GLU A 177 10.77 -10.11 6.51
C GLU A 177 11.54 -11.15 7.33
N ARG A 178 11.13 -11.41 8.58
CA ARG A 178 11.78 -12.40 9.45
C ARG A 178 11.74 -13.81 8.86
N TYR A 179 10.62 -14.19 8.28
CA TYR A 179 10.50 -15.50 7.62
C TYR A 179 11.49 -15.63 6.44
N LEU A 180 11.66 -14.58 5.64
CA LEU A 180 12.58 -14.58 4.51
C LEU A 180 14.06 -14.51 4.93
N GLU A 181 14.38 -14.13 6.17
CA GLU A 181 15.74 -14.29 6.70
C GLU A 181 16.14 -15.77 6.79
N GLU A 182 15.18 -16.64 7.11
CA GLU A 182 15.39 -18.09 7.22
C GLU A 182 15.10 -18.84 5.90
N GLN A 183 14.17 -18.32 5.10
CA GLN A 183 13.65 -18.95 3.88
C GLN A 183 13.74 -18.02 2.66
N ASP A 184 14.92 -17.45 2.41
CA ASP A 184 15.14 -16.48 1.31
C ASP A 184 14.74 -17.02 -0.08
N GLN A 185 14.67 -18.34 -0.29
CA GLN A 185 14.25 -18.89 -1.58
C GLN A 185 12.72 -18.95 -1.78
N ASP A 186 11.91 -18.62 -0.77
CA ASP A 186 10.44 -18.64 -0.88
C ASP A 186 9.90 -17.47 -1.73
N LYS A 187 9.68 -17.77 -3.01
CA LYS A 187 9.21 -16.79 -4.00
C LYS A 187 7.79 -16.31 -3.77
N SER A 188 6.91 -17.15 -3.22
CA SER A 188 5.51 -16.77 -2.95
C SER A 188 5.46 -15.76 -1.80
N THR A 189 6.29 -15.94 -0.76
CA THR A 189 6.42 -14.98 0.33
C THR A 189 7.10 -13.68 -0.12
N LYS A 190 8.12 -13.75 -0.98
CA LYS A 190 8.72 -12.55 -1.62
C LYS A 190 7.70 -11.73 -2.41
N LEU A 191 6.83 -12.39 -3.18
CA LEU A 191 5.77 -11.74 -3.94
C LEU A 191 4.75 -11.05 -3.03
N ALA A 192 4.35 -11.70 -1.93
CA ALA A 192 3.43 -11.13 -0.95
C ALA A 192 4.02 -9.94 -0.21
N LEU A 193 5.28 -10.04 0.24
CA LEU A 193 6.00 -8.94 0.89
C LEU A 193 6.13 -7.73 -0.04
N ALA A 194 6.42 -7.94 -1.32
CA ALA A 194 6.46 -6.86 -2.30
C ALA A 194 5.10 -6.14 -2.45
N ARG A 195 3.98 -6.88 -2.44
CA ARG A 195 2.63 -6.29 -2.47
C ARG A 195 2.34 -5.47 -1.22
N ALA A 196 2.74 -5.98 -0.05
CA ALA A 196 2.59 -5.26 1.22
C ALA A 196 3.37 -3.94 1.22
N TYR A 197 4.62 -3.94 0.73
CA TYR A 197 5.41 -2.71 0.57
C TYR A 197 4.77 -1.69 -0.35
N LEU A 198 4.25 -2.12 -1.50
CA LEU A 198 3.56 -1.23 -2.43
C LEU A 198 2.28 -0.63 -1.82
N ALA A 199 1.58 -1.36 -0.98
CA ALA A 199 0.40 -0.87 -0.28
C ALA A 199 0.72 0.07 0.89
N ASP A 200 1.87 -0.12 1.54
CA ASP A 200 2.25 0.65 2.73
C ASP A 200 2.89 1.99 2.38
N GLU A 201 3.88 1.99 1.47
CA GLU A 201 4.70 3.17 1.21
C GLU A 201 4.70 3.58 -0.27
N PRO A 202 4.21 4.78 -0.63
CA PRO A 202 4.19 5.23 -2.02
C PRO A 202 5.55 5.25 -2.72
N LYS A 203 6.65 5.37 -1.96
CA LYS A 203 8.03 5.39 -2.49
C LYS A 203 8.45 4.03 -3.07
N GLU A 204 7.77 2.93 -2.71
CA GLU A 204 8.09 1.59 -3.20
C GLU A 204 7.73 1.41 -4.69
N TYR A 205 6.90 2.30 -5.25
CA TYR A 205 6.67 2.46 -6.69
C TYR A 205 7.82 3.22 -7.39
N SER A 206 9.04 2.71 -7.30
CA SER A 206 10.21 3.23 -8.01
C SER A 206 11.18 2.10 -8.36
N GLN A 207 11.89 2.23 -9.48
CA GLN A 207 12.96 1.28 -9.82
C GLN A 207 14.03 1.22 -8.72
N GLY A 208 14.43 0.01 -8.33
CA GLY A 208 15.43 -0.22 -7.27
C GLY A 208 14.90 -0.14 -5.84
N SER A 209 13.59 0.01 -5.63
CA SER A 209 12.95 -0.11 -4.33
C SER A 209 13.01 -1.55 -3.78
N ARG A 210 12.66 -1.74 -2.50
CA ARG A 210 12.64 -3.09 -1.89
C ARG A 210 11.62 -3.98 -2.59
N ALA A 211 10.42 -3.45 -2.84
CA ALA A 211 9.40 -4.16 -3.60
C ALA A 211 9.89 -4.54 -5.01
N TYR A 212 10.56 -3.62 -5.70
CA TYR A 212 11.09 -3.87 -7.05
C TYR A 212 12.10 -5.03 -7.08
N LEU A 213 13.07 -5.04 -6.14
CA LEU A 213 14.10 -6.08 -6.08
C LEU A 213 13.52 -7.46 -5.78
N LEU A 214 12.55 -7.54 -4.87
CA LEU A 214 11.85 -8.80 -4.57
C LEU A 214 11.09 -9.33 -5.79
N LEU A 215 10.36 -8.46 -6.49
CA LEU A 215 9.61 -8.84 -7.69
C LEU A 215 10.52 -9.26 -8.84
N GLU A 216 11.67 -8.63 -9.00
CA GLU A 216 12.66 -9.00 -10.03
C GLU A 216 13.20 -10.42 -9.81
N ASP A 217 13.53 -10.78 -8.56
CA ASP A 217 13.95 -12.14 -8.19
C ASP A 217 12.86 -13.18 -8.46
N VAL A 218 11.60 -12.88 -8.08
CA VAL A 218 10.45 -13.76 -8.36
C VAL A 218 10.23 -13.92 -9.86
N ALA A 219 10.25 -12.82 -10.63
CA ALA A 219 9.98 -12.84 -12.06
C ALA A 219 11.03 -13.65 -12.85
N ARG A 220 12.31 -13.61 -12.45
CA ARG A 220 13.40 -14.36 -13.10
C ARG A 220 13.36 -15.86 -12.82
N SER A 221 12.91 -16.26 -11.62
CA SER A 221 12.96 -17.66 -11.16
C SER A 221 11.71 -18.47 -11.48
N THR A 222 10.62 -17.83 -11.88
CA THR A 222 9.31 -18.47 -12.06
C THR A 222 8.64 -18.12 -13.38
N GLU A 223 9.42 -18.12 -14.48
CA GLU A 223 9.00 -17.52 -15.75
C GLU A 223 7.65 -18.02 -16.30
N ASP A 224 7.32 -19.30 -16.09
CA ASP A 224 6.08 -19.93 -16.59
C ASP A 224 5.00 -20.12 -15.52
N ASN A 225 5.22 -19.69 -14.27
CA ASN A 225 4.27 -19.85 -13.18
C ASN A 225 3.39 -18.59 -12.98
N ARG A 226 2.26 -18.76 -12.27
CA ARG A 226 1.35 -17.69 -11.85
C ARG A 226 2.08 -16.57 -11.10
N ASP A 227 2.95 -16.93 -10.16
CA ASP A 227 3.68 -15.96 -9.34
C ASP A 227 4.61 -15.08 -10.19
N GLY A 228 5.31 -15.67 -11.16
CA GLY A 228 6.17 -14.93 -12.09
C GLY A 228 5.38 -14.02 -13.02
N ARG A 229 4.18 -14.43 -13.47
CA ARG A 229 3.28 -13.55 -14.23
C ARG A 229 2.82 -12.36 -13.39
N SER A 230 2.34 -12.61 -12.16
CA SER A 230 1.95 -11.55 -11.24
C SER A 230 3.10 -10.62 -10.88
N ALA A 231 4.33 -11.13 -10.74
CA ALA A 231 5.50 -10.30 -10.49
C ALA A 231 5.80 -9.37 -11.66
N ARG A 232 5.72 -9.86 -12.91
CA ARG A 232 5.91 -9.03 -14.11
C ARG A 232 4.83 -7.97 -14.29
N GLU A 233 3.59 -8.27 -13.96
CA GLU A 233 2.49 -7.30 -13.98
C GLU A 233 2.74 -6.15 -13.00
N LEU A 234 3.15 -6.47 -11.76
CA LEU A 234 3.50 -5.48 -10.75
C LEU A 234 4.75 -4.67 -11.13
N LEU A 235 5.77 -5.30 -11.71
CA LEU A 235 6.94 -4.60 -12.24
C LEU A 235 6.54 -3.61 -13.35
N ALA A 236 5.62 -3.98 -14.24
CA ALA A 236 5.11 -3.09 -15.28
C ALA A 236 4.31 -1.92 -14.69
N GLU A 237 3.56 -2.14 -13.60
CA GLU A 237 2.88 -1.08 -12.85
C GLU A 237 3.88 -0.12 -12.20
N ILE A 238 4.91 -0.64 -11.51
CA ILE A 238 6.00 0.16 -10.94
C ILE A 238 6.68 0.99 -12.03
N ASP A 239 7.06 0.39 -13.15
CA ASP A 239 7.67 1.09 -14.27
C ASP A 239 6.78 2.19 -14.83
N LYS A 240 5.47 1.96 -14.94
CA LYS A 240 4.51 2.96 -15.41
C LYS A 240 4.39 4.13 -14.42
N VAL A 241 4.28 3.85 -13.13
CA VAL A 241 4.18 4.87 -12.07
C VAL A 241 5.49 5.64 -11.96
N ASP A 242 6.63 4.96 -11.96
CA ASP A 242 7.96 5.57 -11.87
C ASP A 242 8.26 6.42 -13.11
N LYS A 243 7.97 5.95 -14.33
CA LYS A 243 8.06 6.77 -15.55
C LYS A 243 7.12 7.97 -15.50
N SER A 244 5.91 7.81 -14.97
CA SER A 244 4.96 8.93 -14.86
C SER A 244 5.44 9.95 -13.82
N ARG A 245 5.92 9.51 -12.66
CA ARG A 245 6.52 10.37 -11.63
C ARG A 245 7.80 11.04 -12.11
N LYS A 246 8.67 10.32 -12.82
CA LYS A 246 9.87 10.89 -13.45
C LYS A 246 9.51 11.86 -14.55
N LYS A 247 8.45 11.62 -15.33
CA LYS A 247 7.91 12.59 -16.29
C LYS A 247 7.31 13.80 -15.59
N GLU A 248 6.51 13.64 -14.54
CA GLU A 248 5.94 14.73 -13.75
C GLU A 248 7.02 15.52 -13.00
N ALA A 249 8.04 14.84 -12.48
CA ALA A 249 9.20 15.44 -11.84
C ALA A 249 10.09 16.14 -12.87
N ALA A 250 10.32 15.56 -14.05
CA ALA A 250 11.01 16.20 -15.17
C ALA A 250 10.18 17.32 -15.80
N VAL A 251 8.85 17.27 -15.69
CA VAL A 251 7.94 18.37 -16.06
C VAL A 251 8.05 19.45 -14.99
N LYS A 252 8.00 19.15 -13.68
CA LYS A 252 8.22 20.09 -12.57
C LYS A 252 9.63 20.69 -12.55
N GLU A 253 10.65 19.91 -12.87
CA GLU A 253 12.04 20.33 -12.97
C GLU A 253 12.33 21.01 -14.33
N GLY A 254 11.64 20.59 -15.39
CA GLY A 254 11.60 21.27 -16.70
C GLY A 254 10.90 22.63 -16.63
N PHE A 255 9.84 22.76 -15.81
CA PHE A 255 9.24 24.02 -15.39
C PHE A 255 10.25 24.90 -14.63
N ALA A 256 11.19 24.29 -13.90
CA ALA A 256 12.24 25.01 -13.19
C ALA A 256 13.44 25.41 -14.09
N LYS A 257 13.79 24.62 -15.12
CA LYS A 257 15.06 24.80 -15.87
C LYS A 257 14.95 25.07 -17.38
N GLY A 258 13.83 24.85 -18.07
CA GLY A 258 13.80 24.94 -19.55
C GLY A 258 12.51 25.43 -20.23
N ASP A 259 11.32 25.29 -19.62
CA ASP A 259 10.03 25.42 -20.32
C ASP A 259 9.07 26.47 -19.71
N ARG A 260 9.59 27.59 -19.19
CA ARG A 260 8.74 28.70 -18.68
C ARG A 260 7.75 29.29 -19.70
N TYR A 261 7.87 28.89 -20.96
CA TYR A 261 7.34 29.59 -22.11
C TYR A 261 6.48 28.73 -23.05
N ARG A 262 6.42 27.40 -22.86
CA ARG A 262 5.84 26.49 -23.86
C ARG A 262 4.51 25.82 -23.51
N ASN A 263 4.15 25.71 -22.23
CA ASN A 263 2.97 24.92 -21.80
C ASN A 263 2.01 25.64 -20.85
N ASP A 264 2.16 26.95 -20.67
CA ASP A 264 1.20 27.76 -19.92
C ASP A 264 0.24 28.44 -20.92
N PHE A 265 -1.05 28.11 -20.84
CA PHE A 265 -2.12 28.71 -21.63
C PHE A 265 -3.01 29.64 -20.79
N THR A 266 -2.61 29.95 -19.55
CA THR A 266 -3.38 30.81 -18.66
C THR A 266 -3.12 32.28 -18.98
N ILE A 267 -4.18 33.08 -18.99
CA ILE A 267 -4.12 34.53 -19.14
C ILE A 267 -4.20 35.17 -17.75
N ALA A 268 -3.22 36.00 -17.37
CA ALA A 268 -3.33 36.85 -16.19
C ALA A 268 -3.39 38.33 -16.60
N PRO A 269 -4.53 39.02 -16.37
CA PRO A 269 -4.72 40.43 -16.70
C PRO A 269 -3.55 41.31 -16.27
N GLY A 270 -3.03 42.12 -17.19
CA GLY A 270 -1.93 43.06 -16.94
C GLY A 270 -0.58 42.44 -16.56
N LYS A 271 -0.44 41.11 -16.58
CA LYS A 271 0.75 40.40 -16.07
C LYS A 271 1.40 39.49 -17.09
N ASN A 272 0.66 38.54 -17.66
CA ASN A 272 1.19 37.59 -18.64
C ASN A 272 0.10 37.01 -19.55
N LEU A 273 0.55 36.51 -20.70
CA LEU A 273 -0.24 35.65 -21.57
C LEU A 273 0.51 34.33 -21.68
N GLY A 274 0.03 33.32 -20.96
CA GLY A 274 0.74 32.07 -20.75
C GLY A 274 2.16 32.30 -20.24
N GLY A 275 3.13 31.70 -20.91
CA GLY A 275 4.53 31.90 -20.60
C GLY A 275 5.07 33.32 -20.80
N PHE A 276 4.37 34.17 -21.56
CA PHE A 276 4.86 35.50 -21.94
C PHE A 276 4.54 36.55 -20.90
N ARG A 277 5.46 36.74 -19.96
CA ARG A 277 5.35 37.77 -18.91
C ARG A 277 5.68 39.17 -19.41
N LEU A 278 4.80 40.12 -19.14
CA LEU A 278 5.08 41.54 -19.41
C LEU A 278 6.32 42.01 -18.64
N GLY A 279 7.10 42.89 -19.25
CA GLY A 279 8.41 43.29 -18.76
C GLY A 279 9.54 42.30 -19.11
N THR A 280 9.30 41.23 -19.85
CA THR A 280 10.38 40.35 -20.32
C THR A 280 11.29 41.10 -21.30
N PRO A 281 12.63 41.09 -21.11
CA PRO A 281 13.56 41.72 -22.06
C PRO A 281 13.54 41.04 -23.43
N TYR A 282 13.66 41.82 -24.52
CA TYR A 282 13.67 41.29 -25.89
C TYR A 282 14.70 40.17 -26.12
N ARG A 283 15.91 40.29 -25.55
CA ARG A 283 16.97 39.27 -25.63
C ARG A 283 16.54 37.88 -25.14
N VAL A 284 15.58 37.82 -24.23
CA VAL A 284 15.06 36.54 -23.71
C VAL A 284 14.18 35.90 -24.78
N ALA A 285 13.24 36.64 -25.37
CA ALA A 285 12.38 36.08 -26.40
C ALA A 285 13.17 35.62 -27.64
N GLY A 286 14.13 36.42 -28.12
CA GLY A 286 14.97 36.02 -29.25
C GLY A 286 15.88 34.81 -28.98
N ARG A 287 16.13 34.45 -27.70
CA ARG A 287 16.89 33.25 -27.33
C ARG A 287 16.02 31.99 -27.34
N TYR A 288 14.75 32.11 -26.95
CA TYR A 288 13.86 30.96 -26.73
C TYR A 288 12.88 30.72 -27.88
N PHE A 289 12.67 31.70 -28.76
CA PHE A 289 11.67 31.61 -29.83
C PHE A 289 12.19 32.12 -31.17
N LYS A 290 11.64 31.56 -32.24
CA LYS A 290 11.82 32.07 -33.60
C LYS A 290 10.87 33.24 -33.83
N LEU A 291 11.44 34.42 -34.02
CA LEU A 291 10.71 35.64 -34.39
C LEU A 291 10.67 35.77 -35.92
N ASP A 292 9.59 36.35 -36.44
CA ASP A 292 9.45 36.64 -37.87
C ASP A 292 10.50 37.64 -38.39
N ARG A 293 10.93 38.56 -37.53
CA ARG A 293 12.00 39.53 -37.79
C ARG A 293 12.70 39.96 -36.51
N ALA A 294 13.90 40.51 -36.66
CA ALA A 294 14.57 41.21 -35.57
C ALA A 294 13.98 42.62 -35.40
N VAL A 295 13.88 43.09 -34.16
CA VAL A 295 13.50 44.47 -33.85
C VAL A 295 14.73 45.37 -33.83
N ASP A 296 14.67 46.47 -34.58
CA ASP A 296 15.60 47.59 -34.45
C ASP A 296 15.11 48.55 -33.36
N PHE A 297 15.94 48.78 -32.36
CA PHE A 297 15.65 49.65 -31.21
C PHE A 297 16.39 51.00 -31.30
N ALA A 298 16.82 51.42 -32.50
CA ALA A 298 17.51 52.69 -32.71
C ALA A 298 16.65 53.92 -32.33
N GLU A 299 15.34 53.88 -32.60
CA GLU A 299 14.42 54.96 -32.26
C GLU A 299 13.83 54.77 -30.85
N PRO A 300 14.04 55.70 -29.89
CA PRO A 300 13.69 55.48 -28.49
C PRO A 300 12.18 55.59 -28.17
N THR A 301 11.38 56.21 -29.04
CA THR A 301 9.96 56.53 -28.77
C THR A 301 8.95 55.59 -29.42
N GLY A 302 9.39 54.47 -30.00
CA GLY A 302 8.53 53.51 -30.70
C GLY A 302 8.12 52.29 -29.89
N GLU A 303 7.18 51.53 -30.45
CA GLU A 303 6.90 50.14 -30.09
C GLU A 303 6.99 49.28 -31.35
N SER A 304 7.50 48.06 -31.21
CA SER A 304 7.61 47.11 -32.32
C SER A 304 6.92 45.80 -31.96
N THR A 305 6.03 45.37 -32.85
CA THR A 305 5.39 44.05 -32.79
C THR A 305 6.14 43.05 -33.68
N VAL A 306 6.42 41.88 -33.11
CA VAL A 306 6.98 40.71 -33.80
C VAL A 306 6.04 39.52 -33.65
N LYS A 307 6.01 38.65 -34.66
CA LYS A 307 5.23 37.42 -34.63
C LYS A 307 6.11 36.26 -34.22
N LEU A 308 5.53 35.32 -33.48
CA LEU A 308 6.19 34.07 -33.17
C LEU A 308 5.98 33.08 -34.31
N LEU A 309 7.06 32.66 -34.97
CA LEU A 309 6.99 31.63 -36.01
C LEU A 309 6.68 30.25 -35.42
N ASP A 310 7.10 30.02 -34.17
CA ASP A 310 6.78 28.78 -33.44
C ASP A 310 5.31 28.76 -32.96
N PHE A 311 4.62 29.92 -32.97
CA PHE A 311 3.23 30.08 -32.56
C PHE A 311 2.53 31.11 -33.47
N HIS A 312 2.03 30.67 -34.64
CA HIS A 312 1.43 31.55 -35.66
C HIS A 312 0.29 32.46 -35.17
N ASN A 313 -0.30 32.15 -34.01
CA ASN A 313 -1.40 32.89 -33.40
C ASN A 313 -0.92 33.82 -32.27
N MET A 314 0.35 34.22 -32.24
CA MET A 314 0.91 35.04 -31.18
C MET A 314 1.78 36.19 -31.70
N GLU A 315 1.58 37.36 -31.09
CA GLU A 315 2.28 38.59 -31.42
C GLU A 315 2.80 39.23 -30.12
N LEU A 316 4.06 39.66 -30.13
CA LEU A 316 4.75 40.26 -28.98
C LEU A 316 5.10 41.71 -29.30
N THR A 317 4.65 42.65 -28.48
CA THR A 317 4.93 44.09 -28.65
C THR A 317 5.96 44.55 -27.63
N TYR A 318 7.07 45.12 -28.11
CA TYR A 318 8.17 45.62 -27.30
C TYR A 318 8.26 47.15 -27.33
N SER A 319 8.43 47.75 -26.16
CA SER A 319 8.74 49.19 -26.05
C SER A 319 10.21 49.43 -26.42
N HIS A 320 10.48 50.40 -27.28
CA HIS A 320 11.85 50.73 -27.66
C HIS A 320 12.65 51.38 -26.53
N ALA A 321 12.01 52.26 -25.76
CA ALA A 321 12.61 52.94 -24.61
C ALA A 321 13.15 51.95 -23.57
N SER A 322 12.36 50.91 -23.25
CA SER A 322 12.71 49.95 -22.19
C SER A 322 13.31 48.65 -22.73
N ARG A 323 13.11 48.34 -24.01
CA ARG A 323 13.41 47.05 -24.66
C ARG A 323 12.73 45.87 -23.96
N ARG A 324 11.57 46.11 -23.37
CA ARG A 324 10.78 45.11 -22.64
C ARG A 324 9.43 44.90 -23.30
N LEU A 325 8.91 43.69 -23.14
CA LEU A 325 7.59 43.29 -23.60
C LEU A 325 6.53 44.12 -22.87
N VAL A 326 5.69 44.84 -23.62
CA VAL A 326 4.64 45.71 -23.06
C VAL A 326 3.24 45.21 -23.38
N ALA A 327 3.07 44.44 -24.46
CA ALA A 327 1.83 43.75 -24.77
C ALA A 327 2.08 42.40 -25.45
N VAL A 328 1.13 41.48 -25.27
CA VAL A 328 1.12 40.16 -25.92
C VAL A 328 -0.28 39.90 -26.43
N ARG A 329 -0.41 39.60 -27.73
CA ARG A 329 -1.69 39.31 -28.38
C ARG A 329 -1.76 37.85 -28.83
N THR A 330 -2.94 37.24 -28.69
CA THR A 330 -3.21 35.93 -29.27
C THR A 330 -4.58 35.82 -29.93
N THR A 331 -4.65 35.02 -30.99
CA THR A 331 -5.89 34.56 -31.65
C THR A 331 -6.16 33.07 -31.40
N SER A 332 -5.36 32.42 -30.55
CA SER A 332 -5.49 30.99 -30.29
C SER A 332 -6.58 30.71 -29.25
N PRO A 333 -7.52 29.78 -29.50
CA PRO A 333 -8.56 29.40 -28.55
C PRO A 333 -8.02 28.63 -27.34
N LYS A 334 -6.75 28.22 -27.36
CA LYS A 334 -6.10 27.50 -26.26
C LYS A 334 -5.90 28.39 -25.03
N PHE A 335 -5.69 29.69 -25.22
CA PHE A 335 -5.41 30.60 -24.11
C PHE A 335 -6.71 31.04 -23.43
N LYS A 336 -6.80 30.81 -22.13
CA LYS A 336 -8.00 31.07 -21.32
C LYS A 336 -7.67 31.86 -20.07
N LEU A 337 -8.61 32.72 -19.67
CA LEU A 337 -8.65 33.35 -18.36
C LEU A 337 -8.97 32.29 -17.27
N PRO A 338 -8.70 32.56 -15.99
CA PRO A 338 -8.97 31.62 -14.89
C PRO A 338 -10.43 31.12 -14.85
N GLU A 339 -11.37 31.94 -15.30
CA GLU A 339 -12.81 31.65 -15.35
C GLU A 339 -13.20 30.86 -16.62
N GLY A 340 -12.25 30.52 -17.49
CA GLY A 340 -12.45 29.69 -18.68
C GLY A 340 -12.76 30.45 -19.98
N TYR A 341 -12.89 31.78 -19.92
CA TYR A 341 -13.15 32.62 -21.10
C TYR A 341 -11.90 32.85 -21.95
N GLY A 342 -12.06 32.99 -23.25
CA GLY A 342 -10.94 33.25 -24.15
C GLY A 342 -11.39 33.54 -25.58
N VAL A 343 -10.48 33.37 -26.55
CA VAL A 343 -10.86 33.44 -27.97
C VAL A 343 -11.95 32.39 -28.25
N GLY A 344 -13.01 32.83 -28.94
CA GLY A 344 -14.22 32.06 -29.24
C GLY A 344 -15.37 32.23 -28.25
N SER A 345 -15.14 32.80 -27.06
CA SER A 345 -16.21 33.08 -26.08
C SER A 345 -17.17 34.17 -26.59
N LEU A 346 -18.42 34.15 -26.12
CA LEU A 346 -19.41 35.15 -26.46
C LEU A 346 -19.19 36.43 -25.66
N LEU A 347 -19.48 37.59 -26.25
CA LEU A 347 -19.37 38.87 -25.54
C LEU A 347 -20.25 38.92 -24.28
N GLN A 348 -21.45 38.35 -24.35
CA GLN A 348 -22.38 38.31 -23.22
C GLN A 348 -21.82 37.53 -22.01
N GLU A 349 -21.08 36.44 -22.27
CA GLU A 349 -20.43 35.65 -21.23
C GLU A 349 -19.33 36.44 -20.51
N LEU A 350 -18.55 37.20 -21.28
CA LEU A 350 -17.54 38.11 -20.71
C LEU A 350 -18.18 39.23 -19.89
N GLN A 351 -19.28 39.79 -20.36
CA GLN A 351 -20.00 40.87 -19.65
C GLN A 351 -20.48 40.41 -18.28
N GLN A 352 -21.05 39.20 -18.20
CA GLN A 352 -21.50 38.60 -16.95
C GLN A 352 -20.35 38.29 -15.98
N ALA A 353 -19.23 37.77 -16.48
CA ALA A 353 -18.14 37.31 -15.63
C ALA A 353 -17.24 38.42 -15.10
N TYR A 354 -16.98 39.44 -15.92
CA TYR A 354 -16.05 40.51 -15.59
C TYR A 354 -16.74 41.81 -15.13
N GLY A 355 -18.06 41.76 -14.88
CA GLY A 355 -18.82 42.93 -14.46
C GLY A 355 -18.64 44.08 -15.45
N VAL A 356 -18.65 43.77 -16.75
CA VAL A 356 -18.61 44.77 -17.83
C VAL A 356 -20.00 45.40 -17.94
N ASP A 357 -20.57 45.79 -16.80
CA ASP A 357 -21.84 46.49 -16.73
C ASP A 357 -21.60 47.93 -17.19
N ALA A 358 -22.18 48.25 -18.34
CA ALA A 358 -22.58 49.59 -18.78
C ALA A 358 -21.58 50.60 -19.37
N VAL A 359 -20.27 50.31 -19.57
CA VAL A 359 -19.34 51.36 -20.10
C VAL A 359 -18.75 51.12 -21.50
N TYR A 360 -18.78 49.93 -22.09
CA TYR A 360 -18.08 49.70 -23.37
C TYR A 360 -18.91 48.87 -24.35
N THR A 361 -19.91 49.48 -24.99
CA THR A 361 -20.25 49.06 -26.36
C THR A 361 -19.04 49.39 -27.24
N PRO A 362 -18.39 48.41 -27.87
CA PRO A 362 -17.30 48.72 -28.76
C PRO A 362 -17.79 49.60 -29.91
N GLU A 363 -16.96 50.54 -30.34
CA GLU A 363 -17.20 51.24 -31.60
C GLU A 363 -17.07 50.24 -32.73
N TRP A 364 -18.19 49.93 -33.38
CA TRP A 364 -18.23 48.93 -34.44
C TRP A 364 -17.70 49.52 -35.74
N LYS A 365 -16.61 48.94 -36.24
CA LYS A 365 -16.09 49.22 -37.57
C LYS A 365 -16.47 48.10 -38.52
N TYR A 366 -17.18 48.42 -39.60
CA TYR A 366 -17.44 47.46 -40.66
C TYR A 366 -16.11 47.00 -41.29
N ILE A 367 -15.91 45.70 -41.40
CA ILE A 367 -14.68 45.08 -41.93
C ILE A 367 -14.93 44.25 -43.20
N GLY A 368 -16.17 44.08 -43.63
CA GLY A 368 -16.53 43.40 -44.86
C GLY A 368 -17.71 42.44 -44.70
N THR A 369 -17.88 41.58 -45.69
CA THR A 369 -18.89 40.52 -45.71
C THR A 369 -18.20 39.17 -45.60
N GLY A 370 -18.61 38.36 -44.64
CA GLY A 370 -18.06 37.02 -44.39
C GLY A 370 -18.61 35.96 -45.33
N GLU A 371 -18.15 34.73 -45.14
CA GLU A 371 -18.73 33.56 -45.78
C GLU A 371 -20.22 33.46 -45.38
N GLU A 372 -21.09 33.15 -46.34
CA GLU A 372 -22.56 33.17 -46.21
C GLU A 372 -23.24 34.56 -46.27
N GLY A 373 -22.53 35.63 -46.66
CA GLY A 373 -23.16 36.94 -46.90
C GLY A 373 -23.44 37.76 -45.63
N LYS A 374 -22.92 37.31 -44.48
CA LYS A 374 -23.07 38.00 -43.19
C LYS A 374 -22.18 39.24 -43.12
N GLU A 375 -22.70 40.34 -42.60
CA GLU A 375 -21.88 41.53 -42.37
C GLU A 375 -21.00 41.34 -41.15
N LEU A 376 -19.71 41.66 -41.29
CA LEU A 376 -18.72 41.55 -40.23
C LEU A 376 -18.33 42.94 -39.73
N TYR A 377 -18.40 43.10 -38.42
CA TYR A 377 -17.95 44.29 -37.71
C TYR A 377 -16.88 43.91 -36.69
N ARG A 378 -15.90 44.79 -36.51
CA ARG A 378 -14.85 44.67 -35.49
C ARG A 378 -15.08 45.69 -34.40
N GLY A 379 -15.00 45.24 -33.16
CA GLY A 379 -15.06 46.05 -31.96
C GLY A 379 -13.89 45.75 -31.04
N VAL A 380 -13.51 46.72 -30.20
CA VAL A 380 -12.48 46.54 -29.18
C VAL A 380 -13.05 46.94 -27.83
N VAL A 381 -12.86 46.09 -26.82
CA VAL A 381 -13.24 46.37 -25.43
C VAL A 381 -11.99 46.23 -24.57
N GLU A 382 -11.61 47.32 -23.92
CA GLU A 382 -10.50 47.33 -22.96
C GLU A 382 -11.01 47.23 -21.53
N THR A 383 -10.32 46.43 -20.72
CA THR A 383 -10.51 46.35 -19.28
C THR A 383 -9.15 46.52 -18.57
N GLU A 384 -9.06 46.25 -17.28
CA GLU A 384 -7.81 46.43 -16.53
C GLU A 384 -6.73 45.42 -16.96
N GLY A 385 -5.88 45.84 -17.91
CA GLY A 385 -4.75 45.07 -18.41
C GLY A 385 -5.12 43.98 -19.43
N LEU A 386 -6.34 44.03 -19.98
CA LEU A 386 -6.81 43.19 -21.08
C LEU A 386 -7.50 44.04 -22.14
N GLU A 387 -7.34 43.63 -23.38
CA GLU A 387 -8.09 44.13 -24.52
C GLU A 387 -8.67 42.91 -25.24
N PHE A 388 -9.98 42.96 -25.49
CA PHE A 388 -10.71 41.96 -26.26
C PHE A 388 -11.06 42.54 -27.62
N GLU A 389 -10.59 41.88 -28.67
CA GLU A 389 -11.09 42.12 -30.02
C GLU A 389 -12.33 41.26 -30.24
N ILE A 390 -13.42 41.88 -30.67
CA ILE A 390 -14.71 41.24 -30.86
C ILE A 390 -15.07 41.33 -32.34
N THR A 391 -15.44 40.19 -32.90
CA THR A 391 -16.06 40.12 -34.22
C THR A 391 -17.56 39.94 -34.05
N ARG A 392 -18.33 40.87 -34.59
CA ARG A 392 -19.78 40.79 -34.74
C ARG A 392 -20.11 40.29 -36.13
N SER A 393 -20.94 39.25 -36.19
CA SER A 393 -21.51 38.74 -37.41
C SER A 393 -23.01 39.02 -37.41
N VAL A 394 -23.52 39.70 -38.44
CA VAL A 394 -24.95 40.03 -38.59
C VAL A 394 -25.50 39.30 -39.80
N ASP A 395 -26.48 38.44 -39.57
CA ASP A 395 -27.25 37.81 -40.64
C ASP A 395 -28.27 38.81 -41.19
N GLN A 396 -28.21 39.12 -42.49
CA GLN A 396 -29.11 40.07 -43.14
C GLN A 396 -30.57 39.59 -43.13
N THR A 397 -30.82 38.28 -42.98
CA THR A 397 -32.16 37.69 -42.99
C THR A 397 -32.85 37.80 -41.63
N PHE A 398 -32.13 37.54 -40.54
CA PHE A 398 -32.69 37.46 -39.19
C PHE A 398 -32.36 38.68 -38.31
N GLY A 399 -31.32 39.45 -38.66
CA GLY A 399 -30.92 40.69 -37.99
C GLY A 399 -30.31 40.53 -36.58
N ILE A 400 -30.14 39.30 -36.09
CA ILE A 400 -29.60 39.04 -34.74
C ILE A 400 -28.07 39.01 -34.80
N PRO A 401 -27.35 39.93 -34.13
CA PRO A 401 -25.89 39.93 -34.11
C PRO A 401 -25.35 38.81 -33.20
N VAL A 402 -24.27 38.16 -33.66
CA VAL A 402 -23.48 37.23 -32.84
C VAL A 402 -22.10 37.83 -32.62
N ASP A 403 -21.80 38.13 -31.36
CA ASP A 403 -20.56 38.80 -30.94
C ASP A 403 -19.62 37.79 -30.27
N LYS A 404 -18.46 37.54 -30.88
CA LYS A 404 -17.45 36.59 -30.39
C LYS A 404 -16.09 37.24 -30.23
N VAL A 405 -15.36 36.83 -29.22
CA VAL A 405 -13.95 37.20 -29.03
C VAL A 405 -13.11 36.58 -30.14
N SER A 406 -12.43 37.41 -30.93
CA SER A 406 -11.56 36.97 -32.02
C SER A 406 -10.07 37.08 -31.68
N ALA A 407 -9.70 37.97 -30.74
CA ALA A 407 -8.35 38.05 -30.20
C ALA A 407 -8.36 38.60 -28.77
N ILE A 408 -7.29 38.30 -28.03
CA ILE A 408 -7.04 38.85 -26.70
C ILE A 408 -5.64 39.42 -26.65
N THR A 409 -5.52 40.65 -26.15
CA THR A 409 -4.24 41.29 -25.86
C THR A 409 -4.11 41.49 -24.34
N VAL A 410 -3.00 41.05 -23.76
CA VAL A 410 -2.60 41.37 -22.39
C VAL A 410 -1.57 42.49 -22.46
N PHE A 411 -1.80 43.60 -21.76
CA PHE A 411 -0.91 44.76 -21.81
C PHE A 411 -0.70 45.40 -20.44
N ASN A 412 0.41 46.11 -20.29
CA ASN A 412 0.72 46.81 -19.05
C ASN A 412 0.15 48.23 -19.15
N ARG A 413 -0.91 48.56 -18.39
CA ARG A 413 -1.34 49.96 -18.27
C ARG A 413 -0.18 50.75 -17.65
N ARG A 414 0.38 51.70 -18.40
CA ARG A 414 1.22 52.73 -17.79
C ARG A 414 0.35 53.48 -16.77
N ARG A 415 0.77 53.49 -15.51
CA ARG A 415 0.38 54.57 -14.60
C ARG A 415 1.10 55.84 -15.02
#